data_AF-A0A4S2DXP6-F1
#
_entry.id   AF-A0A4S2DXP6-F1
#
_cell.length_a   1.000
_cell.length_b   1.000
_cell.length_c   1.000
_cell.angle_alpha   90.00
_cell.angle_beta   90.00
_cell.angle_gamma   90.00
#
_symmetry.space_group_name_H-M   'P 1'
#
loop_
_entity.id
_entity.type
_entity.pdbx_description
1 polymer ?
#
loop_
_entity_poly.entity_id
_entity_poly.type
_entity_poly.pdbx_seq_one_letter_code
_entity_poly.pdbx_strand_id
1 'polypeptide(L)'
;MKKQSTTIASIVILIIIAIFALLNTATVVVNLFGAQVKMPLVLLIFICLLIGAIIIYLLSFSNHLKTNKQLKELQSSRVSKDELKKYQKKIDQLQKENTQLKQQLKSQSTVEKPQDSSTN
;
A
#
# COMPACT_ATOMS: atom_id res chain seq x y z
N MET A 1 -11.37 -5.34 21.93
CA MET A 1 -10.69 -5.40 23.25
C MET A 1 -9.16 -5.22 23.19
N LYS A 2 -8.48 -5.48 22.05
CA LYS A 2 -7.01 -5.46 21.92
C LYS A 2 -6.32 -4.08 22.08
N LYS A 3 -7.01 -2.98 21.78
CA LYS A 3 -6.40 -1.62 21.79
C LYS A 3 -6.17 -1.06 23.20
N GLN A 4 -7.05 -1.33 24.16
CA GLN A 4 -6.93 -0.87 25.55
C GLN A 4 -5.78 -1.58 26.28
N SER A 5 -5.57 -2.87 25.99
CA SER A 5 -4.48 -3.67 26.57
C SER A 5 -3.10 -3.15 26.14
N THR A 6 -2.95 -2.71 24.89
CA THR A 6 -1.70 -2.08 24.40
C THR A 6 -1.39 -0.78 25.15
N THR A 7 -2.41 0.05 25.41
CA THR A 7 -2.23 1.30 26.18
C THR A 7 -1.76 1.02 27.60
N ILE A 8 -2.44 0.11 28.32
CA ILE A 8 -2.04 -0.28 29.68
C ILE A 8 -0.62 -0.83 29.68
N ALA A 9 -0.29 -1.75 28.75
CA ALA A 9 1.05 -2.32 28.67
C ALA A 9 2.12 -1.24 28.41
N SER A 10 1.85 -0.27 27.54
CA SER A 10 2.79 0.83 27.27
C SER A 10 3.07 1.70 28.50
N ILE A 11 2.06 1.94 29.35
CA ILE A 11 2.23 2.68 30.61
C ILE A 11 3.08 1.89 31.59
N VAL A 12 2.85 0.57 31.73
CA VAL A 12 3.69 -0.28 32.59
C VAL A 12 5.14 -0.26 32.13
N ILE A 13 5.38 -0.39 30.82
CA ILE A 13 6.73 -0.29 30.24
C ILE A 13 7.35 1.08 30.52
N LEU A 14 6.60 2.17 30.37
CA LEU A 14 7.08 3.52 30.63
C LEU A 14 7.53 3.70 32.09
N ILE A 15 6.77 3.17 33.04
CA ILE A 15 7.11 3.19 34.47
C ILE A 15 8.39 2.40 34.73
N ILE A 16 8.53 1.20 34.13
CA ILE A 16 9.75 0.38 34.26
C ILE A 16 10.97 1.15 33.72
N ILE A 17 10.86 1.79 32.56
CA ILE A 17 11.93 2.60 31.98
C ILE A 17 12.28 3.79 32.89
N ALA A 18 11.29 4.46 33.47
CA ALA A 18 11.50 5.57 34.38
C ALA A 18 12.25 5.13 35.66
N ILE A 19 11.83 4.00 36.26
CA ILE A 19 12.53 3.41 37.41
C ILE A 19 13.97 3.06 37.03
N PHE A 20 14.17 2.40 35.89
CA PHE A 20 15.51 2.07 35.39
C PHE A 20 16.38 3.33 35.24
N ALA A 21 15.83 4.41 34.70
CA ALA A 21 16.55 5.66 34.54
C ALA A 21 16.96 6.29 35.88
N LEU A 22 16.07 6.27 36.88
CA LEU A 22 16.37 6.78 38.22
C LEU A 22 17.46 5.95 38.93
N LEU A 23 17.39 4.62 38.81
CA LEU A 23 18.37 3.71 39.42
C LEU A 23 19.73 3.75 38.71
N ASN A 24 19.77 4.14 37.44
CA ASN A 24 20.98 4.17 36.63
C ASN A 24 21.50 5.59 36.38
N THR A 25 21.38 6.46 37.39
CA THR A 25 21.90 7.84 37.39
C THR A 25 23.41 7.93 37.67
N ALA A 26 24.10 6.78 37.76
CA ALA A 26 25.55 6.73 37.94
C ALA A 26 26.26 7.59 36.89
N THR A 27 27.11 8.50 37.37
CA THR A 27 27.84 9.42 36.49
C THR A 27 29.02 8.69 35.86
N VAL A 28 29.12 8.79 34.54
CA VAL A 28 30.23 8.25 33.76
C VAL A 28 30.95 9.39 33.05
N VAL A 29 32.27 9.31 33.04
CA VAL A 29 33.12 10.23 32.28
C VAL A 29 33.34 9.65 30.89
N VAL A 30 32.99 10.42 29.87
CA VAL A 30 33.15 10.03 28.47
C VAL A 30 33.99 11.06 27.75
N ASN A 31 34.83 10.60 26.82
CA ASN A 31 35.60 11.46 25.95
C ASN A 31 34.88 11.57 24.60
N LEU A 32 34.23 12.71 24.35
CA LEU A 32 33.56 13.01 23.08
C LEU A 32 34.45 13.91 22.24
N PHE A 33 35.06 13.35 21.19
CA PHE A 33 35.87 14.12 20.23
C PHE A 33 36.96 14.98 20.90
N GLY A 34 37.54 14.51 22.01
CA GLY A 34 38.55 15.23 22.79
C GLY A 34 38.01 16.02 23.98
N ALA A 35 36.68 16.21 24.09
CA ALA A 35 36.05 16.82 25.25
C ALA A 35 35.64 15.77 26.29
N GLN A 36 36.12 15.92 27.53
CA GLN A 36 35.67 15.07 28.64
C GLN A 36 34.37 15.63 29.22
N VAL A 37 33.30 14.84 29.15
CA VAL A 37 31.98 15.20 29.67
C VAL A 37 31.58 14.17 30.71
N LYS A 38 31.05 14.67 31.85
CA LYS A 38 30.47 13.83 32.90
C LYS A 38 28.95 13.85 32.74
N MET A 39 28.34 12.68 32.55
CA MET A 39 26.89 12.56 32.40
C MET A 39 26.37 11.26 33.02
N PRO A 40 25.07 11.20 33.38
CA PRO A 40 24.46 9.95 33.82
C PRO A 40 24.52 8.86 32.74
N LEU A 41 24.80 7.62 33.14
CA LEU A 41 24.93 6.48 32.23
C LEU A 41 23.67 6.26 31.37
N VAL A 42 22.48 6.39 31.97
CA VAL A 42 21.23 6.27 31.22
C VAL A 42 21.11 7.30 30.09
N LEU A 43 21.56 8.54 30.31
CA LEU A 43 21.48 9.60 29.30
C LEU A 43 22.40 9.29 28.11
N LEU A 44 23.60 8.78 28.38
CA LEU A 44 24.52 8.32 27.35
C LEU A 44 23.90 7.21 26.50
N ILE A 45 23.28 6.21 27.12
CA ILE A 45 22.61 5.11 26.41
C ILE A 45 21.48 5.64 25.51
N PHE A 46 20.66 6.56 26.00
CA PHE A 46 19.59 7.14 25.19
C PHE A 46 20.09 7.94 24.00
N ILE A 47 21.17 8.72 24.16
CA ILE A 47 21.78 9.47 23.05
C ILE A 47 22.29 8.49 21.98
N CYS A 48 23.03 7.45 22.38
CA CYS A 48 23.52 6.42 21.46
C CYS A 48 22.38 5.68 20.74
N LEU A 49 21.34 5.30 21.48
CA LEU A 49 20.15 4.65 20.92
C LEU A 49 19.45 5.55 19.91
N LEU A 50 19.29 6.83 20.23
CA LEU A 50 18.64 7.81 19.37
C LEU A 50 19.44 8.03 18.08
N ILE A 51 20.76 8.18 18.18
CA ILE A 51 21.64 8.30 17.01
C ILE A 51 21.52 7.05 16.13
N GLY A 52 21.57 5.86 16.73
CA GLY A 52 21.37 4.59 16.00
C GLY A 52 20.04 4.53 15.27
N ALA A 53 18.95 4.91 15.94
CA ALA A 53 17.61 4.96 15.33
C ALA A 53 17.52 5.97 14.18
N ILE A 54 18.15 7.15 14.31
CA ILE A 54 18.23 8.16 13.25
C ILE A 54 18.98 7.60 12.04
N ILE A 55 20.13 6.94 12.25
CA ILE A 55 20.90 6.32 11.16
C ILE A 55 20.06 5.26 10.44
N ILE A 56 19.43 4.35 11.18
CA ILE A 56 18.55 3.31 10.61
C ILE A 56 17.40 3.94 9.82
N TYR A 57 16.78 4.99 10.37
CA TYR A 57 15.69 5.71 9.69
C TYR A 57 16.17 6.35 8.38
N LEU A 58 17.31 7.03 8.38
CA LEU A 58 17.91 7.64 7.18
C LEU A 58 18.24 6.59 6.11
N LEU A 59 18.83 5.46 6.51
CA LEU A 59 19.13 4.36 5.60
C LEU A 59 17.85 3.75 5.01
N SER A 60 16.82 3.55 5.84
CA SER A 60 15.52 3.02 5.41
C SER A 60 14.73 3.99 4.52
N PHE A 61 14.88 5.30 4.73
CA PHE A 61 14.20 6.34 3.95
C PHE A 61 14.46 6.19 2.43
N SER A 62 15.69 5.84 2.05
CA SER A 62 16.05 5.58 0.64
C SER A 62 15.28 4.40 0.03
N ASN A 63 14.99 3.37 0.82
CA ASN A 63 14.19 2.22 0.37
C ASN A 63 12.71 2.59 0.22
N HIS A 64 12.18 3.39 1.17
CA HIS A 64 10.79 3.87 1.08
C HIS A 64 10.53 4.67 -0.20
N LEU A 65 11.49 5.45 -0.71
CA LEU A 65 11.33 6.17 -1.98
C LEU A 65 11.19 5.23 -3.18
N LYS A 66 11.99 4.15 -3.24
CA LYS A 66 11.91 3.15 -4.31
C LYS A 66 10.59 2.40 -4.26
N THR A 67 10.15 1.99 -3.08
CA THR A 67 8.88 1.30 -2.89
C THR A 67 7.69 2.18 -3.27
N ASN A 68 7.69 3.47 -2.90
CA ASN A 68 6.63 4.39 -3.31
C ASN A 68 6.60 4.65 -4.82
N LYS A 69 7.76 4.72 -5.48
CA LYS A 69 7.83 4.82 -6.95
C LYS A 69 7.28 3.56 -7.62
N GLN A 70 7.67 2.37 -7.17
CA GLN A 70 7.11 1.11 -7.66
C GLN A 70 5.61 1.01 -7.40
N LEU A 71 5.12 1.47 -6.24
CA LEU A 71 3.68 1.52 -5.97
C LEU A 71 2.94 2.46 -6.92
N LYS A 72 3.51 3.64 -7.23
CA LYS A 72 2.95 4.56 -8.23
C LYS A 72 2.99 3.99 -9.64
N GLU A 73 4.08 3.35 -10.02
CA GLU A 73 4.22 2.69 -11.33
C GLU A 73 3.22 1.53 -11.45
N LEU A 74 3.15 0.64 -10.46
CA LEU A 74 2.17 -0.45 -10.42
C LEU A 74 0.72 0.06 -10.40
N GLN A 75 0.44 1.21 -9.77
CA GLN A 75 -0.88 1.84 -9.84
C GLN A 75 -1.16 2.47 -11.21
N SER A 76 -0.14 3.00 -11.88
CA SER A 76 -0.26 3.57 -13.23
C SER A 76 -0.34 2.50 -14.33
N SER A 77 0.28 1.34 -14.15
CA SER A 77 0.25 0.21 -15.08
C SER A 77 -1.00 -0.65 -14.95
N ARG A 78 -1.73 -0.55 -13.83
CA ARG A 78 -3.11 -1.03 -13.77
C ARG A 78 -3.94 -0.04 -14.60
N VAL A 79 -4.36 -0.49 -15.78
CA VAL A 79 -5.40 0.14 -16.62
C VAL A 79 -6.30 0.99 -15.74
N SER A 80 -6.28 2.31 -15.95
CA SER A 80 -7.03 3.22 -15.09
C SER A 80 -8.46 2.68 -14.96
N LYS A 81 -9.05 2.73 -13.77
CA LYS A 81 -10.43 2.23 -13.57
C LYS A 81 -11.40 2.81 -14.62
N ASP A 82 -11.08 3.99 -15.15
CA ASP A 82 -11.81 4.65 -16.23
C ASP A 82 -11.59 4.00 -17.60
N GLU A 83 -10.38 3.54 -17.92
CA GLU A 83 -10.11 2.77 -19.14
C GLU A 83 -10.79 1.39 -19.09
N LEU A 84 -10.77 0.70 -17.94
CA LEU A 84 -11.50 -0.55 -17.74
C LEU A 84 -13.01 -0.37 -17.98
N LYS A 85 -13.60 0.71 -17.46
CA LYS A 85 -15.01 1.05 -17.73
C LYS A 85 -15.26 1.33 -19.21
N LYS A 86 -14.32 1.98 -19.90
CA LYS A 86 -14.42 2.30 -21.33
C LYS A 86 -14.37 1.03 -22.19
N TYR A 87 -13.46 0.11 -21.88
CA TYR A 87 -13.38 -1.20 -22.55
C TYR A 87 -14.62 -2.05 -22.28
N GLN A 88 -15.13 -2.09 -21.04
CA GLN A 88 -16.35 -2.81 -20.72
C GLN A 88 -17.57 -2.30 -21.52
N LYS A 89 -17.76 -0.98 -21.59
CA LYS A 89 -18.83 -0.38 -22.42
C LYS A 89 -18.70 -0.77 -23.89
N LYS A 90 -17.48 -0.82 -24.42
CA LYS A 90 -17.22 -1.18 -25.81
C LYS A 90 -17.51 -2.66 -26.07
N ILE A 91 -17.18 -3.55 -25.13
CA ILE A 91 -17.54 -4.97 -25.17
C ILE A 91 -19.07 -5.13 -25.17
N ASP A 92 -19.78 -4.44 -24.27
CA ASP A 92 -21.24 -4.53 -24.18
C ASP A 92 -21.92 -4.04 -25.47
N GLN A 93 -21.38 -2.98 -26.09
CA GLN A 93 -21.88 -2.46 -27.36
C GLN A 93 -21.66 -3.46 -28.50
N LEU A 94 -20.45 -4.01 -28.63
CA LEU A 94 -20.11 -4.99 -29.66
C LEU A 94 -20.90 -6.30 -29.50
N GLN A 95 -21.25 -6.70 -28.28
CA GLN A 95 -22.12 -7.84 -28.02
C GLN A 95 -23.57 -7.59 -28.45
N LYS A 96 -24.11 -6.39 -28.19
CA LYS A 96 -25.44 -6.00 -28.66
C LYS A 96 -25.51 -5.97 -30.18
N GLU A 97 -24.51 -5.38 -30.82
CA GLU A 97 -24.41 -5.32 -32.28
C GLU A 97 -24.29 -6.73 -32.89
N ASN A 98 -23.45 -7.60 -32.33
CA ASN A 98 -23.37 -9.01 -32.76
C ASN A 98 -24.71 -9.75 -32.60
N THR A 99 -25.46 -9.48 -31.54
CA THR A 99 -26.75 -10.12 -31.29
C THR A 99 -27.78 -9.65 -32.31
N GLN A 100 -27.82 -8.34 -32.59
CA GLN A 100 -28.70 -7.75 -33.60
C GLN A 100 -28.36 -8.25 -35.01
N LEU A 101 -27.09 -8.29 -35.39
CA LEU A 101 -26.65 -8.80 -36.69
C LEU A 101 -26.99 -10.29 -36.85
N LYS A 102 -26.79 -11.11 -35.81
CA LYS A 102 -27.21 -12.53 -35.83
C LYS A 102 -28.72 -12.69 -35.96
N GLN A 103 -29.49 -11.79 -35.34
CA GLN A 103 -30.95 -11.79 -35.42
C GLN A 103 -31.43 -11.37 -36.82
N GLN A 104 -30.78 -10.37 -37.43
CA GLN A 104 -31.01 -9.93 -38.81
C GLN A 104 -30.65 -11.02 -39.84
N LEU A 105 -29.55 -11.74 -39.61
CA LEU A 105 -29.18 -12.89 -40.43
C LEU A 105 -30.24 -14.00 -40.35
N LYS A 106 -30.75 -14.32 -39.15
CA LYS A 106 -31.83 -15.30 -38.97
C LYS A 106 -33.15 -14.88 -39.62
N SER A 107 -33.50 -13.59 -39.57
CA SER A 107 -34.73 -13.10 -40.22
C SER A 107 -34.59 -13.02 -41.74
N GLN A 108 -33.40 -12.79 -42.31
CA GLN A 108 -33.17 -12.92 -43.76
C GLN A 108 -33.24 -14.38 -44.24
N SER A 109 -32.75 -15.35 -43.46
CA SER A 109 -32.81 -16.79 -43.83
C SER A 109 -34.22 -17.40 -43.77
N THR A 110 -35.25 -16.68 -43.32
CA THR A 110 -36.63 -17.18 -43.21
C THR A 110 -37.54 -16.69 -44.36
N VAL A 111 -37.04 -15.85 -45.28
CA VAL A 111 -37.88 -15.23 -46.35
C VAL A 111 -37.71 -15.89 -47.74
N GLU A 112 -36.71 -16.73 -47.97
CA GLU A 112 -36.60 -17.50 -49.22
C GLU A 112 -37.27 -18.88 -49.12
N LYS A 113 -38.60 -18.92 -49.22
CA LYS A 113 -39.28 -20.00 -49.93
C LYS A 113 -40.38 -19.39 -50.80
N PRO A 114 -40.22 -19.34 -52.13
CA PRO A 114 -41.22 -18.75 -53.00
C PRO A 114 -42.52 -19.57 -53.00
N GLN A 115 -43.63 -18.85 -52.92
CA GLN A 115 -44.98 -19.31 -53.20
C GLN A 115 -45.38 -18.71 -54.56
N ASP A 116 -45.53 -19.56 -55.58
CA ASP A 116 -46.35 -19.39 -56.79
C ASP A 116 -46.19 -20.66 -57.65
N SER A 117 -47.09 -21.17 -58.47
CA SER A 117 -48.54 -21.14 -58.66
C SER A 117 -48.82 -22.25 -59.71
N SER A 118 -50.07 -22.71 -59.73
CA SER A 118 -50.78 -23.46 -60.77
C SER A 118 -50.06 -23.85 -62.08
N THR A 119 -50.26 -25.09 -62.56
CA THR A 119 -51.16 -25.42 -63.68
C THR A 119 -51.00 -26.87 -64.16
N ASN A 120 -52.16 -27.48 -64.47
CA ASN A 120 -52.48 -28.68 -65.26
C ASN A 120 -52.06 -30.07 -64.78
#